data_AF-A0A0M2UXJ4-F1
#
_entry.id   AF-A0A0M2UXJ4-F1
#
_cell.length_a   1.000
_cell.length_b   1.000
_cell.length_c   1.000
_cell.angle_alpha   90.00
_cell.angle_beta   90.00
_cell.angle_gamma   90.00
#
_symmetry.space_group_name_H-M   'P 1'
#
loop_
_entity.id
_entity.type
_entity.pdbx_description
1 polymer ?
#
loop_
_entity_poly.entity_id
_entity_poly.type
_entity_poly.pdbx_seq_one_letter_code
_entity_poly.pdbx_strand_id
1 'polypeptide(L)' 'MSIELSLKDLTDAIEHLNQQEQKILLSKLLSLQKISLDDLALLKVAEPSFDFWDNPEDSIYDYL' A
#
# COMPACT_ATOMS: atom_id res chain seq x y z
N MET A 1 6.27 -22.67 -14.37
CA MET A 1 4.80 -22.63 -14.51
C MET A 1 4.40 -21.25 -14.03
N SER A 2 4.12 -20.33 -14.96
CA SER A 2 3.77 -18.95 -14.64
C SER A 2 2.28 -18.92 -14.32
N ILE A 3 1.92 -18.60 -13.08
CA ILE A 3 0.53 -18.38 -12.71
C ILE A 3 0.16 -17.01 -13.29
N GLU A 4 -0.69 -16.98 -14.31
CA GLU A 4 -1.33 -15.74 -14.74
C GLU A 4 -2.45 -15.42 -13.74
N LEU A 5 -2.14 -14.60 -12.75
CA LEU A 5 -3.12 -14.01 -11.84
C LEU A 5 -3.84 -12.89 -12.59
N SER A 6 -5.17 -12.97 -12.69
CA SER A 6 -5.93 -11.85 -13.21
C SER A 6 -5.98 -10.73 -12.16
N LEU A 7 -6.19 -9.50 -12.63
CA LEU A 7 -6.38 -8.33 -11.76
C LEU A 7 -7.55 -8.55 -10.80
N LYS A 8 -8.58 -9.28 -11.26
CA LYS A 8 -9.74 -9.68 -10.45
C LYS A 8 -9.37 -10.66 -9.34
N ASP A 9 -8.57 -11.68 -9.63
CA ASP A 9 -8.14 -12.66 -8.62
C ASP A 9 -7.31 -11.99 -7.51
N LEU A 10 -6.52 -10.98 -7.87
CA LEU A 10 -5.79 -10.15 -6.93
C LEU A 10 -6.73 -9.29 -6.06
N THR A 11 -7.73 -8.64 -6.67
CA THR A 11 -8.72 -7.84 -5.93
C THR A 11 -9.53 -8.72 -4.97
N ASP A 12 -10.06 -9.84 -5.45
CA ASP A 12 -10.83 -10.78 -4.63
C ASP A 12 -9.96 -11.30 -3.47
N ALA A 13 -8.68 -11.62 -3.71
CA ALA A 13 -7.78 -12.06 -2.65
C ALA A 13 -7.53 -10.98 -1.58
N ILE A 14 -7.45 -9.71 -1.97
CA ILE A 14 -7.24 -8.57 -1.06
C ILE A 14 -8.50 -8.30 -0.22
N GLU A 15 -9.69 -8.39 -0.82
CA GLU A 15 -10.97 -8.13 -0.14
C GLU A 15 -11.24 -9.07 1.04
N HIS A 16 -10.70 -10.28 1.01
CA HIS A 16 -10.90 -11.29 2.06
C HIS A 16 -9.82 -11.26 3.16
N LEU A 17 -8.81 -10.38 3.05
CA LEU A 17 -7.77 -10.27 4.06
C LEU A 17 -8.28 -9.56 5.31
N ASN A 18 -7.91 -10.08 6.48
CA ASN A 18 -8.09 -9.34 7.72
C ASN A 18 -7.03 -8.23 7.86
N GLN A 19 -7.24 -7.31 8.81
CA GLN A 19 -6.35 -6.16 9.03
C GLN A 19 -4.87 -6.53 9.21
N GLN A 20 -4.56 -7.64 9.88
CA GLN A 20 -3.18 -8.06 10.09
C GLN A 20 -2.54 -8.56 8.79
N GLU A 21 -3.30 -9.31 7.99
CA GLU A 21 -2.86 -9.82 6.69
C GLU A 21 -2.67 -8.69 5.67
N GLN A 22 -3.58 -7.70 5.67
CA GLN A 22 -3.46 -6.50 4.85
C GLN A 22 -2.17 -5.74 5.15
N LYS A 23 -1.83 -5.53 6.43
CA LYS A 23 -0.56 -4.90 6.83
C LYS A 23 0.67 -5.66 6.33
N ILE A 24 0.68 -6.98 6.48
CA ILE A 24 1.78 -7.83 5.99
C ILE A 24 1.92 -7.73 4.47
N LEU A 25 0.81 -7.76 3.73
CA LEU A 25 0.80 -7.60 2.29
C LEU A 25 1.34 -6.22 1.88
N LEU A 26 0.89 -5.15 2.52
CA LEU A 26 1.32 -3.78 2.25
C LEU A 26 2.82 -3.60 2.48
N SER A 27 3.37 -4.07 3.60
CA SER A 27 4.82 -4.00 3.84
C SER A 27 5.62 -4.76 2.78
N LYS A 28 5.13 -5.93 2.33
CA LYS A 28 5.76 -6.69 1.23
C LYS A 28 5.67 -5.93 -0.09
N LEU A 29 4.52 -5.37 -0.45
CA LEU A 29 4.34 -4.58 -1.67
C LEU A 29 5.27 -3.37 -1.69
N LEU A 30 5.36 -2.64 -0.58
CA LEU A 30 6.29 -1.52 -0.44
C LEU A 30 7.74 -1.97 -0.66
N SER A 31 8.14 -3.13 -0.11
CA SER A 31 9.50 -3.67 -0.35
C SER A 31 9.78 -4.10 -1.80
N LEU A 32 8.73 -4.38 -2.59
CA LEU A 32 8.85 -4.72 -4.01
C LEU A 32 8.97 -3.46 -4.88
N GLN A 33 8.46 -2.33 -4.39
CA GLN A 33 8.68 -1.06 -5.03
C GLN A 33 10.14 -0.68 -4.87
N LYS A 34 10.84 -0.48 -5.98
CA LYS A 34 12.26 -0.07 -6.01
C LYS A 34 12.39 1.43 -5.70
N ILE A 35 11.79 1.87 -4.60
CA ILE A 35 11.80 3.27 -4.16
C ILE A 35 13.18 3.56 -3.56
N SER A 36 13.83 4.61 -4.05
CA SER A 36 15.09 5.06 -3.47
C SER A 36 14.86 5.85 -2.17
N LEU A 37 15.91 6.08 -1.39
CA LEU A 37 15.82 6.94 -0.19
C LEU A 37 15.43 8.38 -0.54
N ASP A 38 15.84 8.86 -1.72
CA ASP A 38 15.52 10.21 -2.19
C ASP A 38 14.03 10.31 -2.57
N ASP A 39 13.48 9.28 -3.22
CA ASP A 39 12.05 9.19 -3.51
C ASP A 39 11.22 9.15 -2.21
N LEU A 40 11.66 8.39 -1.20
CA LEU A 40 11.02 8.38 0.12
C LEU A 40 11.04 9.75 0.78
N ALA A 41 12.17 10.48 0.68
CA ALA A 41 12.28 11.83 1.23
C ALA A 41 11.32 12.80 0.52
N LEU A 42 11.19 12.70 -0.81
CA LEU A 42 10.24 13.49 -1.59
C LEU A 42 8.79 13.20 -1.21
N LEU A 43 8.43 11.92 -1.06
CA LEU A 43 7.09 11.51 -0.65
C LEU A 43 6.71 12.09 0.73
N LYS A 44 7.64 12.03 1.70
CA LYS A 44 7.43 12.63 3.03
C LYS A 44 7.23 14.14 2.99
N VAL A 45 7.95 14.85 2.13
CA VAL A 45 7.78 16.30 1.97
C VAL A 45 6.45 16.63 1.30
N ALA A 46 5.96 15.77 0.43
CA ALA A 46 4.69 15.96 -0.28
C ALA A 46 3.45 15.65 0.58
N GLU A 47 3.57 14.80 1.60
CA GLU A 47 2.45 14.31 2.43
C GLU A 47 1.51 15.42 2.94
N PRO A 48 1.99 16.55 3.51
CA PRO A 48 1.10 17.61 4.00
C PRO A 48 0.29 18.31 2.89
N SER A 49 0.75 18.21 1.63
CA SER A 49 -0.01 18.76 0.49
C SER A 49 -1.28 17.98 0.24
N PHE A 50 -1.42 16.77 0.80
CA PHE A 50 -2.59 15.89 0.67
C PHE A 50 -3.48 15.87 1.92
N ASP A 51 -3.23 16.72 2.92
CA ASP A 51 -4.05 16.83 4.14
C ASP A 51 -5.55 17.10 3.85
N PHE A 52 -5.87 17.67 2.69
CA PHE A 52 -7.24 17.90 2.25
C PHE A 52 -7.98 16.60 1.86
N TRP A 53 -7.25 15.50 1.67
CA TRP A 53 -7.74 14.17 1.33
C TRP A 53 -7.63 13.22 2.55
N ASP A 54 -7.97 13.74 3.73
CA ASP A 54 -8.10 12.97 4.96
C ASP A 54 -9.30 12.00 4.85
N ASN A 55 -8.99 10.78 4.41
CA ASN A 55 -9.96 9.70 4.22
C ASN A 55 -9.96 8.79 5.46
N PRO A 56 -11.08 8.67 6.19
CA PRO A 56 -11.17 7.82 7.39
C PRO A 56 -10.80 6.36 7.13
N GLU A 57 -11.04 5.87 5.91
CA GLU A 57 -10.71 4.51 5.49
C GLU A 57 -9.19 4.32 5.29
N ASP A 58 -8.42 5.39 5.11
CA ASP A 58 -6.96 5.34 4.92
C ASP A 58 -6.18 5.29 6.24
N SER A 59 -6.88 5.41 7.38
CA SER A 59 -6.28 5.32 8.73
C SER A 59 -5.52 4.01 9.01
N ILE A 60 -5.72 2.97 8.18
CA ILE A 60 -4.97 1.72 8.23
C ILE A 60 -3.50 1.94 7.83
N TYR A 61 -3.22 2.92 6.97
CA TYR A 61 -1.91 3.21 6.41
C TYR A 61 -1.06 4.14 7.30
N ASP A 62 -1.68 4.92 8.18
CA ASP A 62 -1.01 5.92 9.04
C ASP A 62 0.12 5.36 9.92
N TYR A 63 0.11 4.05 10.17
CA TYR A 63 1.04 3.37 11.09
C TYR A 63 1.95 2.35 10.41
N LEU A 64 2.02 2.33 9.07
CA LEU A 64 2.95 1.50 8.29
C LEU A 64 4.34 2.13 8.18
#